data_AF-A0A958P5D9-F1
#
_entry.id   AF-A0A958P5D9-F1
#
_cell.length_a   1.000
_cell.length_b   1.000
_cell.length_c   1.000
_cell.angle_alpha   90.00
_cell.angle_beta   90.00
_cell.angle_gamma   90.00
#
_symmetry.space_group_name_H-M   'P 1'
#
loop_
_entity.id
_entity.type
_entity.pdbx_description
1 polymer ?
#
loop_
_entity_poly.entity_id
_entity_poly.type
_entity_poly.pdbx_seq_one_letter_code
_entity_poly.pdbx_strand_id
1 'polypeptide(L)'
;PDSTAEQKIRTVLAEQQNCWNQGDIECFMQGYWNSDSLMFIGKNGIKYGWKTTLENYKTSYPDKAAMGKLTFKVVKLDVNNDSAYMLGEWSLQRELDNPGGYFTLYWKKIEGKWVITIDHTS
;
A
#
# COMPACT_ATOMS: atom_id res chain seq x y z
N PRO A 1 7.03 -22.84 9.48
CA PRO A 1 6.60 -21.44 9.72
C PRO A 1 6.82 -20.58 8.47
N ASP A 2 5.75 -20.39 7.68
CA ASP A 2 5.42 -19.40 6.62
C ASP A 2 6.48 -18.45 6.01
N SER A 3 7.75 -18.86 5.90
CA SER A 3 8.82 -18.05 5.33
C SER A 3 8.52 -17.58 3.89
N THR A 4 7.74 -18.36 3.14
CA THR A 4 7.32 -18.01 1.77
C THR A 4 6.17 -17.00 1.72
N ALA A 5 5.24 -17.00 2.68
CA ALA A 5 4.12 -16.06 2.66
C ALA A 5 4.58 -14.66 3.06
N GLU A 6 5.38 -14.56 4.13
CA GLU A 6 6.02 -13.30 4.53
C GLU A 6 6.89 -12.73 3.41
N GLN A 7 7.73 -13.56 2.77
CA GLN A 7 8.55 -13.12 1.64
C GLN A 7 7.68 -12.57 0.50
N LYS A 8 6.61 -13.27 0.11
CA LYS A 8 5.70 -12.80 -0.95
C LYS A 8 5.04 -11.47 -0.61
N ILE A 9 4.56 -11.30 0.62
CA ILE A 9 3.96 -10.04 1.08
C ILE A 9 4.99 -8.90 1.02
N ARG A 10 6.21 -9.14 1.50
CA ARG A 10 7.30 -8.16 1.43
C ARG A 10 7.71 -7.83 -0.01
N THR A 11 7.67 -8.80 -0.91
CA THR A 11 7.89 -8.59 -2.34
C THR A 11 6.83 -7.65 -2.92
N VAL A 12 5.54 -7.89 -2.65
CA VAL A 12 4.47 -6.99 -3.11
C VAL A 12 4.66 -5.57 -2.57
N LEU A 13 4.97 -5.42 -1.29
CA LEU A 13 5.21 -4.10 -0.69
C LEU A 13 6.44 -3.39 -1.32
N ALA A 14 7.51 -4.13 -1.62
CA ALA A 14 8.69 -3.59 -2.28
C ALA A 14 8.42 -3.19 -3.74
N GLU A 15 7.62 -3.98 -4.47
CA GLU A 15 7.16 -3.65 -5.81
C GLU A 15 6.33 -2.38 -5.81
N GLN A 16 5.39 -2.22 -4.87
CA GLN A 16 4.64 -0.97 -4.69
C GLN A 16 5.59 0.21 -4.50
N GLN A 17 6.54 0.13 -3.56
CA GLN A 17 7.52 1.21 -3.36
C GLN A 17 8.29 1.56 -4.65
N ASN A 18 8.68 0.55 -5.42
CA ASN A 18 9.40 0.77 -6.68
C ASN A 18 8.50 1.44 -7.74
N CYS A 19 7.27 0.96 -7.92
CA CYS A 19 6.29 1.57 -8.82
C CYS A 19 6.06 3.05 -8.46
N TRP A 20 5.85 3.35 -7.16
CA TRP A 20 5.70 4.72 -6.68
C TRP A 20 6.89 5.59 -7.05
N ASN A 21 8.10 5.12 -6.75
CA ASN A 21 9.33 5.87 -7.02
C ASN A 21 9.62 6.04 -8.52
N GLN A 22 8.99 5.23 -9.37
CA GLN A 22 9.02 5.39 -10.82
C GLN A 22 7.90 6.30 -11.35
N GLY A 23 7.00 6.77 -10.49
CA GLY A 23 5.84 7.60 -10.84
C GLY A 23 4.68 6.80 -11.46
N ASP A 24 4.62 5.50 -11.24
CA ASP A 24 3.62 4.61 -11.83
C ASP A 24 2.58 4.19 -10.78
N ILE A 25 1.46 4.92 -10.76
CA ILE A 25 0.38 4.71 -9.80
C ILE A 25 -0.39 3.43 -10.15
N GLU A 26 -0.59 3.11 -11.42
CA GLU A 26 -1.27 1.89 -11.86
C GLU A 26 -0.52 0.62 -11.44
N CYS A 27 0.81 0.64 -11.54
CA CYS A 27 1.70 -0.39 -11.02
C CYS A 27 1.63 -0.46 -9.48
N PHE A 28 1.69 0.69 -8.79
CA PHE A 28 1.53 0.74 -7.33
C PHE A 28 0.22 0.10 -6.87
N MET A 29 -0.85 0.31 -7.64
CA MET A 29 -2.17 -0.21 -7.33
C MET A 29 -2.31 -1.73 -7.48
N GLN A 30 -1.35 -2.43 -8.11
CA GLN A 30 -1.37 -3.90 -8.25
C GLN A 30 -1.21 -4.64 -6.91
N GLY A 31 -0.68 -3.97 -5.87
CA GLY A 31 -0.62 -4.55 -4.52
C GLY A 31 -1.97 -4.59 -3.80
N TYR A 32 -2.98 -3.84 -4.29
CA TYR A 32 -4.32 -3.83 -3.71
C TYR A 32 -5.25 -4.82 -4.39
N TRP A 33 -6.23 -5.30 -3.62
CA TRP A 33 -7.28 -6.16 -4.15
C TRP A 33 -8.16 -5.38 -5.13
N ASN A 34 -8.19 -5.83 -6.39
CA ASN A 34 -9.04 -5.25 -7.43
C ASN A 34 -10.50 -5.66 -7.21
N SER A 35 -11.17 -4.93 -6.32
CA SER A 35 -12.57 -5.15 -5.93
C SER A 35 -13.19 -3.85 -5.41
N ASP A 36 -14.51 -3.73 -5.57
CA ASP A 36 -15.32 -2.66 -4.96
C ASP A 36 -15.34 -2.73 -3.43
N SER A 37 -14.95 -3.88 -2.86
CA SER A 37 -14.86 -4.10 -1.41
C SER A 37 -13.50 -3.73 -0.80
N LEU A 38 -12.51 -3.29 -1.60
CA LEU A 38 -11.27 -2.73 -1.05
C LEU A 38 -11.59 -1.56 -0.12
N MET A 39 -11.03 -1.53 1.08
CA MET A 39 -11.19 -0.43 2.03
C MET A 39 -9.92 0.39 2.15
N PHE A 40 -10.04 1.71 1.93
CA PHE A 40 -8.98 2.67 2.21
C PHE A 40 -9.45 3.64 3.29
N ILE A 41 -8.71 3.74 4.38
CA ILE A 41 -9.05 4.50 5.57
C ILE A 41 -7.95 5.54 5.79
N GLY A 42 -8.32 6.82 5.83
CA GLY A 42 -7.38 7.88 6.15
C GLY A 42 -8.07 9.09 6.78
N LYS A 43 -7.39 10.24 6.81
CA LYS A 43 -7.89 11.46 7.46
C LYS A 43 -9.28 11.93 7.02
N ASN A 44 -9.67 11.60 5.78
CA ASN A 44 -10.95 12.00 5.18
C ASN A 44 -12.04 10.90 5.31
N GLY A 45 -11.83 9.91 6.18
CA GLY A 45 -12.72 8.78 6.42
C GLY A 45 -12.44 7.57 5.54
N ILE A 46 -13.44 6.70 5.43
CA ILE A 46 -13.35 5.42 4.71
C ILE A 46 -13.80 5.62 3.25
N LYS A 47 -13.02 5.08 2.32
CA LYS A 47 -13.33 4.97 0.89
C LYS A 47 -13.33 3.50 0.49
N TYR A 48 -14.19 3.17 -0.47
CA TYR A 48 -14.35 1.82 -0.98
C TYR A 48 -14.01 1.74 -2.46
N GLY A 49 -13.43 0.62 -2.85
CA GLY A 49 -13.23 0.21 -4.23
C GLY A 49 -11.87 0.57 -4.82
N TRP A 50 -11.29 -0.38 -5.54
CA TRP A 50 -9.99 -0.23 -6.19
C TRP A 50 -9.93 0.95 -7.16
N LYS A 51 -10.97 1.11 -7.99
CA LYS A 51 -11.04 2.22 -8.97
C LYS A 51 -11.10 3.58 -8.28
N THR A 52 -11.93 3.72 -7.25
CA THR A 52 -12.02 4.94 -6.43
C THR A 52 -10.67 5.28 -5.81
N THR A 53 -9.95 4.29 -5.27
CA THR A 53 -8.62 4.49 -4.69
C THR A 53 -7.60 4.93 -5.74
N LEU A 54 -7.59 4.31 -6.92
CA LEU A 54 -6.72 4.71 -8.04
C LEU A 54 -6.96 6.18 -8.45
N GLU A 55 -8.22 6.57 -8.64
CA GLU A 55 -8.59 7.93 -9.02
C GLU A 55 -8.18 8.96 -7.95
N ASN A 56 -8.33 8.61 -6.68
CA ASN A 56 -7.88 9.46 -5.57
C ASN A 56 -6.36 9.63 -5.54
N TYR A 57 -5.59 8.57 -5.81
CA TYR A 57 -4.13 8.67 -5.93
C TYR A 57 -3.74 9.58 -7.08
N LYS A 58 -4.30 9.38 -8.28
CA LYS A 58 -4.01 10.23 -9.45
C LYS A 58 -4.37 11.70 -9.21
N THR A 59 -5.46 11.96 -8.49
CA THR A 59 -5.88 13.32 -8.15
C THR A 59 -4.95 13.97 -7.12
N SER A 60 -4.52 13.21 -6.11
CA SER A 60 -3.68 13.72 -5.02
C SER A 60 -2.21 13.85 -5.41
N TYR A 61 -1.77 13.05 -6.38
CA TYR A 61 -0.38 12.95 -6.84
C TYR A 61 -0.32 13.07 -8.37
N PRO A 62 -0.49 14.30 -8.91
CA PRO A 62 -0.59 14.51 -10.35
C PRO A 62 0.74 14.33 -11.10
N ASP A 63 1.88 14.39 -10.41
CA ASP A 63 3.21 14.25 -11.00
C ASP A 63 4.24 13.67 -10.02
N LYS A 64 5.45 13.39 -10.52
CA LYS A 64 6.56 12.84 -9.73
C LYS A 64 7.05 13.76 -8.61
N ALA A 65 6.92 15.07 -8.77
CA ALA A 65 7.35 16.02 -7.74
C ALA A 65 6.40 15.95 -6.54
N ALA A 66 5.09 15.86 -6.79
CA ALA A 66 4.07 15.63 -5.75
C ALA A 66 4.22 14.25 -5.08
N MET A 67 4.58 13.21 -5.85
CA MET A 67 4.82 11.87 -5.31
C MET A 67 6.04 11.80 -4.40
N GLY A 68 7.15 12.43 -4.79
CA GLY A 68 8.42 12.29 -4.09
C GLY A 68 8.97 10.86 -4.10
N LYS A 69 9.98 10.63 -3.26
CA LYS A 69 10.56 9.31 -3.03
C LYS A 69 9.97 8.66 -1.79
N LEU A 70 9.20 7.60 -1.98
CA LEU A 70 8.60 6.79 -0.95
C LEU A 70 9.58 5.77 -0.38
N THR A 71 9.57 5.66 0.95
CA THR A 71 10.21 4.59 1.70
C THR A 71 9.20 3.98 2.68
N PHE A 72 9.09 2.65 2.66
CA PHE A 72 8.38 1.88 3.65
C PHE A 72 9.33 1.23 4.64
N LYS A 73 8.91 1.17 5.91
CA LYS A 73 9.58 0.40 6.94
C LYS A 73 8.55 -0.48 7.64
N VAL A 74 8.76 -1.79 7.57
CA VAL A 74 7.87 -2.76 8.24
C VAL A 74 8.24 -2.83 9.71
N VAL A 75 7.29 -2.49 10.58
CA VAL A 75 7.42 -2.57 12.03
C VAL A 75 7.01 -3.95 12.53
N LYS A 76 5.89 -4.47 12.01
CA LYS A 76 5.38 -5.80 12.35
C LYS A 76 4.71 -6.44 11.14
N LEU A 77 4.88 -7.75 11.00
CA LEU A 77 4.15 -8.57 10.06
C LEU A 77 3.78 -9.89 10.75
N ASP A 78 2.49 -10.12 10.93
CA ASP A 78 1.95 -11.35 11.48
C ASP A 78 1.16 -12.08 10.39
N VAL A 79 1.62 -13.24 9.96
CA VAL A 79 0.95 -14.07 8.96
C VAL A 79 0.17 -15.19 9.65
N ASN A 80 -1.07 -15.40 9.22
CA ASN A 80 -1.94 -16.47 9.69
C ASN A 80 -2.74 -17.07 8.52
N ASN A 81 -2.31 -18.24 8.07
CA ASN A 81 -2.89 -18.97 6.93
C ASN A 81 -2.96 -18.09 5.69
N ASP A 82 -4.19 -17.76 5.26
CA ASP A 82 -4.48 -16.95 4.07
C ASP A 82 -4.74 -15.47 4.40
N SER A 83 -4.32 -15.01 5.58
CA SER A 83 -4.41 -13.61 6.00
C SER A 83 -3.12 -13.13 6.65
N ALA A 84 -2.87 -11.83 6.62
CA ALA A 84 -1.80 -11.23 7.40
C ALA A 84 -2.13 -9.82 7.86
N TYR A 85 -1.57 -9.45 8.99
CA TYR A 85 -1.59 -8.09 9.53
C TYR A 85 -0.20 -7.48 9.40
N MET A 86 -0.13 -6.25 8.90
CA MET A 86 1.13 -5.50 8.84
C MET A 86 0.96 -4.12 9.46
N LEU A 87 1.88 -3.76 10.34
CA LEU A 87 2.10 -2.39 10.81
C LEU A 87 3.40 -1.88 10.20
N GLY A 88 3.39 -0.67 9.67
CA GLY A 88 4.59 -0.05 9.12
C GLY A 88 4.57 1.47 9.16
N GLU A 89 5.69 2.05 8.75
CA GLU A 89 5.91 3.47 8.59
C GLU A 89 6.08 3.78 7.09
N TRP A 90 5.56 4.92 6.67
CA TRP A 90 5.81 5.49 5.34
C TRP A 90 6.46 6.86 5.47
N SER A 91 7.34 7.19 4.54
CA SER A 91 7.90 8.54 4.40
C SER A 91 8.06 8.90 2.93
N LEU A 92 7.76 10.15 2.59
CA LEU A 92 8.00 10.73 1.28
C LEU A 92 9.10 11.78 1.43
N GLN A 93 10.13 11.70 0.60
CA GLN A 93 11.10 12.76 0.43
C GLN A 93 10.76 13.57 -0.83
N ARG A 94 10.38 14.83 -0.66
CA ARG A 94 10.11 15.78 -1.76
C ARG A 94 11.07 16.94 -1.69
N GLU A 95 11.01 17.84 -2.67
CA GLU A 95 11.87 19.03 -2.70
C GLU A 95 11.60 19.99 -1.54
N LEU A 96 10.32 20.19 -1.19
CA LEU A 96 9.90 21.21 -0.22
C LEU A 96 9.52 20.65 1.15
N ASP A 97 9.22 19.36 1.26
CA ASP A 97 8.77 18.73 2.49
C ASP A 97 9.17 17.25 2.59
N ASN A 98 8.97 16.67 3.78
CA ASN A 98 9.26 15.27 4.07
C ASN A 98 8.14 14.62 4.90
N PRO A 99 6.90 14.53 4.38
CA PRO A 99 5.80 13.98 5.16
C PRO A 99 5.99 12.48 5.40
N GLY A 100 5.43 12.00 6.50
CA GLY A 100 5.47 10.60 6.87
C GLY A 100 4.43 10.28 7.93
N GLY A 101 4.26 9.00 8.19
CA GLY A 101 3.24 8.51 9.11
C GLY A 101 3.30 7.00 9.25
N TYR A 102 2.20 6.45 9.74
CA TYR A 102 2.04 5.01 9.96
C TYR A 102 0.93 4.46 9.08
N PHE A 103 1.07 3.19 8.73
CA PHE A 103 0.02 2.45 8.06
C PHE A 103 -0.22 1.11 8.76
N THR A 104 -1.45 0.62 8.62
CA THR A 104 -1.85 -0.74 8.93
C THR A 104 -2.46 -1.36 7.68
N LEU A 105 -1.89 -2.48 7.21
CA LEU A 105 -2.40 -3.21 6.06
C LEU A 105 -2.95 -4.56 6.50
N TYR A 106 -4.17 -4.87 6.08
CA TYR A 106 -4.73 -6.20 6.18
C TYR A 106 -4.66 -6.91 4.83
N TRP A 107 -3.90 -7.98 4.80
CA TRP A 107 -3.61 -8.78 3.62
C TRP A 107 -4.50 -10.01 3.60
N LYS A 108 -4.93 -10.41 2.41
CA LYS A 108 -5.51 -11.72 2.15
C LYS A 108 -4.84 -12.38 0.98
N LYS A 109 -4.78 -13.71 1.02
CA LYS A 109 -4.41 -14.53 -0.13
C LYS A 109 -5.69 -14.87 -0.90
N ILE A 110 -5.84 -14.27 -2.07
CA ILE A 110 -7.00 -14.46 -2.95
C ILE A 110 -6.47 -15.06 -4.25
N GLU A 111 -7.02 -16.21 -4.67
CA GLU A 111 -6.57 -16.92 -5.88
C GLU A 111 -5.06 -17.16 -5.94
N GLY A 112 -4.45 -17.44 -4.78
CA GLY A 112 -3.02 -17.71 -4.66
C GLY A 112 -2.13 -16.47 -4.59
N LYS A 113 -2.69 -15.26 -4.73
CA LYS A 113 -1.96 -13.97 -4.69
C LYS A 113 -2.23 -13.24 -3.37
N TRP A 114 -1.19 -12.68 -2.78
CA TRP A 114 -1.32 -11.80 -1.61
C TRP A 114 -1.66 -10.38 -2.06
N VAL A 115 -2.77 -9.85 -1.56
CA VAL A 115 -3.25 -8.50 -1.87
C VAL A 115 -3.73 -7.78 -0.62
N ILE A 116 -3.59 -6.47 -0.61
CA ILE A 116 -4.12 -5.60 0.45
C ILE A 116 -5.63 -5.46 0.27
N THR A 117 -6.39 -5.77 1.32
CA THR A 117 -7.86 -5.67 1.32
C THR A 117 -8.37 -4.53 2.21
N ILE A 118 -7.57 -4.12 3.20
CA ILE A 118 -7.81 -2.95 4.03
C ILE A 118 -6.48 -2.21 4.18
N ASP A 119 -6.48 -0.92 3.87
CA ASP A 119 -5.39 0.00 4.10
C ASP A 119 -5.88 1.08 5.06
N HIS A 120 -5.22 1.20 6.21
CA HIS A 120 -5.43 2.31 7.12
C HIS A 120 -4.14 3.10 7.27
N THR A 121 -4.12 4.31 6.71
CA THR A 121 -2.93 5.17 6.67
C THR A 121 -3.22 6.51 7.33
N SER A 122 -2.36 6.90 8.27
CA SER A 122 -2.40 8.18 9.01
C SER A 122 -1.33 9.14 8.52
#